data_AF-E4Y3M5-F1
#
_entry.id   AF-E4Y3M5-F1
#
_cell.length_a   1.000
_cell.length_b   1.000
_cell.length_c   1.000
_cell.angle_alpha   90.00
_cell.angle_beta   90.00
_cell.angle_gamma   90.00
#
_symmetry.space_group_name_H-M   'P 1'
#
loop_
_entity.id
_entity.type
_entity.pdbx_description
1 polymer ?
#
loop_
_entity_poly.entity_id
_entity_poly.type
_entity_poly.pdbx_seq_one_letter_code
_entity_poly.pdbx_strand_id
1 'polypeptide(L)'
;MGRVTLKQVYEISKYHATLEWNIARDLTEREIIPMVIEEARKLGVEVVRNDMTAEEYSAFRNHAKLLKETYEKRKAQEEKDKLEEMRRKAAEARKAVAAALG
;
A
#
# COMPACT_ATOMS: atom_id res chain seq x y z
N MET A 1 11.24 -10.73 5.56
CA MET A 1 10.77 -10.85 4.16
C MET A 1 9.40 -11.51 4.17
N GLY A 2 8.43 -10.97 3.44
CA GLY A 2 7.08 -11.54 3.35
C GLY A 2 7.03 -12.72 2.39
N ARG A 3 6.09 -13.64 2.60
CA ARG A 3 5.76 -14.74 1.69
C ARG A 3 4.29 -14.72 1.35
N VAL A 4 3.91 -15.11 0.13
CA VAL A 4 2.53 -15.33 -0.29
C VAL A 4 2.40 -16.61 -1.10
N THR A 5 1.26 -17.30 -1.02
CA THR A 5 0.99 -18.51 -1.81
C THR A 5 0.40 -18.18 -3.17
N LEU A 6 0.46 -19.13 -4.10
CA LEU A 6 -0.26 -19.02 -5.38
C LEU A 6 -1.77 -18.83 -5.21
N LYS A 7 -2.39 -19.40 -4.17
CA LYS A 7 -3.82 -19.18 -3.88
C LYS A 7 -4.09 -17.71 -3.54
N GLN A 8 -3.24 -17.09 -2.74
CA GLN A 8 -3.37 -15.68 -2.41
C GLN A 8 -3.15 -14.80 -3.64
N VAL A 9 -2.17 -15.13 -4.48
CA VAL A 9 -1.96 -14.44 -5.77
C VAL A 9 -3.20 -14.57 -6.67
N TYR A 10 -3.83 -15.74 -6.71
CA TYR A 10 -5.08 -15.96 -7.46
C TYR A 10 -6.21 -15.08 -6.95
N GLU A 11 -6.47 -15.04 -5.63
CA GLU A 11 -7.51 -14.19 -5.04
C GLU A 11 -7.28 -12.70 -5.31
N ILE A 12 -6.03 -12.23 -5.21
CA ILE A 12 -5.67 -10.86 -5.58
C ILE A 12 -5.97 -10.62 -7.06
N SER A 13 -5.53 -11.52 -7.94
CA SER A 13 -5.72 -11.37 -9.39
C SER A 13 -7.19 -11.36 -9.78
N LYS A 14 -8.01 -12.18 -9.12
CA LYS A 14 -9.46 -12.22 -9.29
C LYS A 14 -10.12 -10.90 -8.91
N TYR A 15 -9.73 -10.29 -7.78
CA TYR A 15 -10.21 -8.96 -7.41
C TYR A 15 -9.76 -7.91 -8.43
N HIS A 16 -8.50 -7.93 -8.85
CA HIS A 16 -7.97 -6.99 -9.84
C HIS A 16 -8.66 -7.10 -11.21
N ALA A 17 -9.09 -8.30 -11.62
CA ALA A 17 -9.85 -8.50 -12.84
C ALA A 17 -11.21 -7.77 -12.84
N THR A 18 -11.75 -7.43 -11.66
CA THR A 18 -13.01 -6.66 -11.52
C THR A 18 -12.82 -5.15 -11.57
N LEU A 19 -11.58 -4.65 -11.64
CA LEU A 19 -11.32 -3.20 -11.70
C LEU A 19 -11.60 -2.67 -13.10
N GLU A 20 -12.30 -1.53 -13.21
CA GLU A 20 -12.70 -0.93 -14.50
C GLU A 20 -11.54 -0.80 -15.50
N TRP A 21 -10.35 -0.41 -15.01
CA TRP A 21 -9.16 -0.30 -15.85
C TRP A 21 -8.74 -1.62 -16.52
N ASN A 22 -8.86 -2.73 -15.80
CA ASN A 22 -8.49 -4.05 -16.30
C ASN A 22 -9.61 -4.64 -17.18
N ILE A 23 -10.87 -4.41 -16.82
CA ILE A 23 -12.03 -4.76 -17.64
C ILE A 23 -11.96 -4.05 -19.00
N ALA A 24 -11.64 -2.75 -19.02
CA ALA A 24 -11.51 -1.97 -20.26
C ALA A 24 -10.39 -2.48 -21.19
N ARG A 25 -9.45 -3.26 -20.66
CA ARG A 25 -8.32 -3.86 -21.37
C ARG A 25 -8.52 -5.35 -21.65
N ASP A 26 -9.71 -5.88 -21.34
CA ASP A 26 -10.07 -7.29 -21.46
C ASP A 26 -9.09 -8.23 -20.74
N LEU A 27 -8.50 -7.76 -19.63
CA LEU A 27 -7.54 -8.54 -18.87
C LEU A 27 -8.25 -9.52 -17.95
N THR A 28 -7.97 -10.80 -18.18
CA THR A 28 -8.44 -11.89 -17.33
C THR A 28 -7.55 -12.05 -16.10
N GLU A 29 -8.06 -12.74 -15.09
CA GLU A 29 -7.28 -13.15 -13.91
C GLU A 29 -5.99 -13.90 -14.28
N ARG A 30 -5.99 -14.69 -15.37
CA ARG A 30 -4.80 -15.42 -15.84
C ARG A 30 -3.68 -14.50 -16.32
N GLU A 31 -4.04 -13.38 -16.95
CA GLU A 31 -3.09 -12.39 -17.45
C GLU A 31 -2.59 -11.47 -16.34
N ILE A 32 -3.39 -11.28 -15.29
CA ILE A 32 -3.04 -10.46 -14.12
C ILE A 32 -2.09 -11.20 -13.16
N ILE A 33 -2.22 -12.51 -13.01
CA ILE A 33 -1.35 -13.33 -12.14
C ILE A 33 0.16 -13.05 -12.33
N PRO A 34 0.75 -13.11 -13.54
CA PRO A 34 2.16 -12.83 -13.72
C PRO A 34 2.55 -11.40 -13.32
N MET A 35 1.66 -10.42 -13.51
CA MET A 35 1.87 -9.03 -13.09
C MET A 35 1.92 -8.92 -11.57
N VAL A 36 1.00 -9.59 -10.87
CA VAL A 36 0.98 -9.63 -9.40
C VAL A 36 2.23 -10.31 -8.83
N ILE A 37 2.71 -11.40 -9.48
CA ILE A 37 3.95 -12.08 -9.09
C ILE A 37 5.16 -11.17 -9.27
N GLU A 38 5.23 -10.43 -10.38
CA GLU A 38 6.32 -9.50 -10.65
C GLU A 38 6.36 -8.37 -9.62
N GLU A 39 5.20 -7.78 -9.28
CA GLU A 39 5.10 -6.75 -8.23
C GLU A 39 5.47 -7.30 -6.85
N ALA A 40 5.05 -8.51 -6.51
CA ALA A 40 5.48 -9.16 -5.28
C ALA A 40 7.02 -9.28 -5.21
N ARG A 41 7.67 -9.68 -6.32
CA ARG A 41 9.14 -9.75 -6.39
C ARG A 41 9.82 -8.40 -6.22
N LYS A 42 9.31 -7.34 -6.85
CA LYS A 42 9.83 -5.96 -6.69
C LYS A 42 9.75 -5.49 -5.23
N LEU A 43 8.73 -5.92 -4.51
CA LEU A 43 8.53 -5.63 -3.09
C LEU A 43 9.32 -6.56 -2.13
N GLY A 44 10.12 -7.49 -2.67
CA GLY A 44 10.86 -8.46 -1.86
C GLY A 44 9.98 -9.51 -1.18
N VAL A 45 8.78 -9.75 -1.73
CA VAL A 45 7.84 -10.79 -1.30
C VAL A 45 8.06 -12.04 -2.13
N GLU A 46 8.29 -13.15 -1.45
CA GLU A 46 8.50 -14.46 -2.08
C GLU A 46 7.15 -15.14 -2.35
N VAL A 47 6.95 -15.60 -3.59
CA VAL A 47 5.75 -16.36 -3.98
C VAL A 47 6.05 -17.86 -3.89
N VAL A 48 5.34 -18.56 -3.00
CA VAL A 48 5.51 -20.00 -2.77
C VAL A 48 4.39 -20.81 -3.44
N ARG A 49 4.77 -21.97 -4.00
CA ARG A 49 3.82 -22.88 -4.66
C ARG A 49 2.94 -23.64 -3.69
N ASN A 50 3.50 -24.04 -2.56
CA ASN A 50 2.80 -24.86 -1.58
C ASN A 50 1.87 -24.00 -0.74
N ASP A 51 0.78 -24.62 -0.30
CA ASP A 51 -0.04 -24.04 0.75
C ASP A 51 0.83 -23.84 2.01
N MET A 52 0.68 -22.67 2.62
CA MET A 52 1.25 -22.42 3.94
C MET A 52 0.58 -23.35 4.95
N THR A 53 1.38 -23.93 5.82
CA THR A 53 0.87 -24.55 7.05
C THR A 53 0.10 -23.52 7.87
N ALA A 54 -0.77 -23.98 8.78
CA ALA A 54 -1.52 -23.08 9.65
C ALA A 54 -0.61 -22.12 10.46
N GLU A 55 0.58 -22.61 10.86
CA GLU A 55 1.60 -21.84 11.56
C GLU A 55 2.20 -20.73 10.67
N GLU A 56 2.58 -21.07 9.44
CA GLU A 56 3.11 -20.10 8.47
C GLU A 56 2.07 -19.04 8.09
N TYR A 57 0.81 -19.43 7.92
CA TYR A 57 -0.27 -18.49 7.62
C TYR A 57 -0.54 -17.56 8.81
N SER A 58 -0.51 -18.08 10.04
CA SER A 58 -0.62 -17.27 11.27
C SER A 58 0.52 -16.25 11.37
N ALA A 59 1.76 -16.68 11.11
CA ALA A 59 2.92 -15.80 11.08
C ALA A 59 2.80 -14.70 10.01
N PHE A 60 2.33 -15.06 8.81
CA PHE A 60 2.04 -14.10 7.74
C PHE A 60 0.98 -13.07 8.16
N ARG A 61 -0.13 -13.50 8.76
CA ARG A 61 -1.22 -12.61 9.22
C ARG A 61 -0.73 -11.63 10.29
N ASN A 62 0.06 -12.10 11.24
CA ASN A 62 0.63 -11.26 12.30
C ASN A 62 1.60 -10.22 11.72
N HIS A 63 2.46 -10.64 10.80
CA HIS A 63 3.38 -9.73 10.12
C HIS A 63 2.64 -8.70 9.26
N ALA A 64 1.61 -9.11 8.51
CA ALA A 64 0.77 -8.21 7.73
C ALA A 64 0.04 -7.18 8.60
N LYS A 65 -0.46 -7.59 9.78
CA LYS A 65 -1.08 -6.69 10.75
C LYS A 65 -0.08 -5.64 11.26
N LEU A 66 1.14 -6.07 11.62
CA LEU A 66 2.20 -5.17 12.06
C LEU A 66 2.58 -4.15 10.99
N LEU A 67 2.71 -4.58 9.74
CA LEU A 67 3.00 -3.71 8.61
C LEU A 67 1.89 -2.67 8.39
N LYS A 68 0.63 -3.10 8.45
CA LYS A 68 -0.53 -2.20 8.32
C LYS A 68 -0.52 -1.13 9.42
N GLU A 69 -0.36 -1.53 10.68
CA GLU A 69 -0.30 -0.59 11.81
C GLU A 69 0.87 0.39 11.67
N THR A 70 2.02 -0.08 11.19
CA THR A 70 3.21 0.76 10.96
C THR A 70 2.96 1.77 9.83
N TYR A 71 2.36 1.33 8.73
CA TYR A 71 2.02 2.19 7.60
C TYR A 71 0.98 3.25 7.99
N GLU A 72 -0.07 2.87 8.71
CA GLU A 72 -1.11 3.79 9.17
C GLU A 72 -0.56 4.85 10.13
N LYS A 73 0.31 4.44 11.06
CA LYS A 73 1.03 5.38 11.95
C LYS A 73 1.89 6.36 11.16
N ARG A 74 2.66 5.87 10.17
CA ARG A 74 3.51 6.73 9.33
C ARG A 74 2.68 7.72 8.53
N LYS A 75 1.59 7.25 7.90
CA LYS A 75 0.69 8.11 7.13
C LYS A 75 0.04 9.20 8.00
N ALA A 76 -0.42 8.83 9.19
CA ALA A 76 -0.98 9.80 10.14
C ALA A 76 0.04 10.84 10.60
N GLN A 77 1.32 10.44 10.76
CA GLN A 77 2.39 11.37 11.09
C GLN A 77 2.69 12.33 9.93
N GLU A 78 2.82 11.80 8.70
CA GLU A 78 3.04 12.62 7.50
C GLU A 78 1.91 13.65 7.27
N GLU A 79 0.65 13.28 7.56
CA GLU A 79 -0.48 14.22 7.49
C GLU A 79 -0.41 15.31 8.56
N LYS A 80 0.00 14.97 9.79
CA LYS A 80 0.21 15.95 10.85
C LYS A 80 1.34 16.93 10.50
N ASP A 81 2.47 16.42 10.03
CA ASP A 81 3.63 17.23 9.68
C ASP A 81 3.29 18.21 8.55
N LYS A 82 2.56 17.77 7.53
CA LYS A 82 2.05 18.64 6.46
C LYS A 82 1.11 19.72 6.98
N LEU A 83 0.22 19.39 7.92
CA LEU A 83 -0.72 20.34 8.50
C LEU A 83 0.00 21.41 9.33
N GLU A 84 1.02 21.01 10.11
CA GLU A 84 1.85 21.94 10.88
C GLU A 84 2.69 22.84 9.97
N GLU A 85 3.26 22.30 8.90
CA GLU A 85 4.02 23.08 7.92
C GLU A 85 3.12 24.11 7.22
N MET A 86 1.91 23.73 6.81
CA MET A 86 0.93 24.66 6.25
C MET A 86 0.54 25.76 7.24
N ARG A 87 0.34 25.42 8.52
CA ARG A 87 0.02 26.40 9.58
C ARG A 87 1.18 27.38 9.79
N ARG A 88 2.42 26.90 9.78
CA ARG A 88 3.62 27.75 9.92
C ARG A 88 3.74 28.72 8.74
N LYS A 89 3.65 28.21 7.51
CA LYS A 89 3.69 29.04 6.28
C LYS A 89 2.56 30.07 6.25
N ALA A 90 1.35 29.70 6.67
CA ALA A 90 0.23 30.63 6.76
C ALA A 90 0.45 31.73 7.81
N ALA A 91 1.05 31.40 8.96
CA ALA A 91 1.37 32.38 10.00
C ALA A 91 2.49 33.35 9.56
N GLU A 92 3.53 32.84 8.89
CA GLU A 92 4.61 33.65 8.29
C GLU A 92 4.06 34.61 7.21
N ALA A 93 3.19 34.11 6.32
CA ALA A 93 2.54 34.93 5.30
C ALA A 93 1.66 36.05 5.91
N ARG A 94 0.89 35.75 6.96
CA ARG A 94 0.09 36.76 7.69
C ARG A 94 0.95 37.85 8.32
N LYS A 95 2.09 37.48 8.91
CA LYS A 95 3.05 38.45 9.48
C LYS A 95 3.66 39.34 8.40
N ALA A 96 4.03 38.76 7.25
CA ALA A 96 4.59 39.52 6.13
C ALA A 96 3.58 40.52 5.54
N VAL A 97 2.32 40.11 5.39
CA VAL A 97 1.24 41.00 4.91
C VAL A 97 0.97 42.13 5.91
N ALA A 98 0.93 41.84 7.21
CA ALA A 98 0.75 42.87 8.24
C ALA A 98 1.91 43.87 8.28
N ALA A 99 3.15 43.43 8.05
CA ALA A 99 4.32 44.30 7.99
C ALA A 99 4.41 45.13 6.69
N ALA A 100 3.72 44.72 5.62
CA ALA A 100 3.69 45.45 4.36
C ALA A 100 2.56 46.50 4.27
N LEU A 101 1.56 46.41 5.16
CA LEU A 101 0.40 47.30 5.21
C LEU A 101 0.47 48.36 6.33
N GLY A 102 1.47 48.27 7.21
CA GLY A 102 1.77 49.26 8.25
C GLY A 102 3.03 50.03 7.91
#